data_AF-A0AAT9GA32-F1
#
_entry.id   AF-A0AAT9GA32-F1
#
_cell.length_a   1.000
_cell.length_b   1.000
_cell.length_c   1.000
_cell.angle_alpha   90.00
_cell.angle_beta   90.00
_cell.angle_gamma   90.00
#
_symmetry.space_group_name_H-M   'P 1'
#
loop_
_entity.id
_entity.type
_entity.pdbx_description
1 polymer ?
#
loop_
_entity_poly.entity_id
_entity_poly.type
_entity_poly.pdbx_seq_one_letter_code
_entity_poly.pdbx_strand_id
1 'polypeptide(L)' 'MELLWRHKIYDIIMVKIFDRIHNLETVSIKSLGKIKKIIEETFKNFISISMCCGTKQLENILTTYMLQTFTNY' A
#
# COMPACT_ATOMS: atom_id res chain seq x y z
N MET A 1 10.26 -21.38 16.51
CA MET A 1 9.62 -21.51 15.17
C MET A 1 8.65 -20.37 14.89
N GLU A 2 7.72 -20.06 15.79
CA GLU A 2 6.69 -19.03 15.58
C GLU A 2 7.22 -17.60 15.34
N LEU A 3 8.29 -17.20 16.05
CA LEU A 3 8.94 -15.89 15.88
C LEU A 3 9.65 -15.74 14.52
N LEU A 4 10.27 -16.80 14.01
CA LEU A 4 10.91 -16.79 12.69
C LEU A 4 9.86 -16.69 11.57
N TRP A 5 8.73 -17.39 11.73
CA TRP A 5 7.61 -17.32 10.80
C TRP A 5 6.97 -15.93 10.79
N ARG A 6 6.78 -15.31 11.96
CA ARG A 6 6.30 -13.91 12.07
C ARG A 6 7.23 -12.90 11.41
N HIS A 7 8.54 -13.00 11.61
CA HIS A 7 9.51 -12.12 10.94
C HIS A 7 9.44 -12.27 9.42
N LYS A 8 9.40 -13.51 8.91
CA LYS A 8 9.27 -13.77 7.46
C LYS A 8 7.99 -13.18 6.87
N ILE A 9 6.88 -13.24 7.60
CA ILE A 9 5.61 -12.62 7.18
C ILE A 9 5.73 -11.10 7.17
N TYR A 10 6.33 -10.52 8.20
CA TYR A 10 6.53 -9.08 8.28
C TYR A 10 7.37 -8.57 7.11
N ASP A 11 8.46 -9.25 6.78
CA ASP A 11 9.32 -8.90 5.63
C ASP A 11 8.54 -8.96 4.31
N ILE A 12 7.72 -10.00 4.11
CA ILE A 12 6.87 -10.14 2.93
C ILE A 12 5.85 -9.01 2.85
N ILE A 13 5.22 -8.66 3.98
CA ILE A 13 4.25 -7.56 4.04
C ILE A 13 4.94 -6.24 3.69
N MET A 14 6.14 -5.99 4.24
CA MET A 14 6.91 -4.78 3.96
C MET A 14 7.24 -4.65 2.48
N VAL A 15 7.76 -5.69 1.85
CA VAL A 15 8.05 -5.70 0.40
C VAL A 15 6.78 -5.37 -0.41
N LYS A 16 5.63 -5.94 -0.03
CA LYS A 16 4.35 -5.65 -0.69
C LYS A 16 3.88 -4.22 -0.49
N ILE A 17 4.09 -3.62 0.68
CA ILE A 17 3.75 -2.21 0.94
C ILE A 17 4.61 -1.30 0.06
N PHE A 18 5.93 -1.54 -0.01
CA PHE A 18 6.82 -0.74 -0.85
C PHE A 18 6.47 -0.85 -2.34
N ASP A 19 6.19 -2.07 -2.83
CA ASP A 19 5.69 -2.26 -4.20
C ASP A 19 4.39 -1.48 -4.43
N ARG A 20 3.49 -1.44 -3.44
CA ARG A 20 2.24 -0.71 -3.56
C ARG A 20 2.44 0.81 -3.59
N ILE A 21 3.35 1.36 -2.77
CA ILE A 21 3.69 2.78 -2.80
C ILE A 21 4.19 3.18 -4.19
N HIS A 22 5.13 2.41 -4.76
CA HIS A 22 5.63 2.66 -6.12
C HIS A 22 4.53 2.55 -7.20
N ASN A 23 3.59 1.61 -7.05
CA ASN A 23 2.44 1.50 -7.94
C ASN A 23 1.51 2.72 -7.88
N LEU A 24 1.38 3.38 -6.72
CA LEU A 24 0.64 4.64 -6.56
C LEU A 24 1.42 5.82 -7.15
N GLU A 25 2.74 5.88 -6.96
CA GLU A 25 3.59 6.92 -7.56
C GLU A 25 3.52 6.95 -9.09
N THR A 26 3.45 5.77 -9.70
CA THR A 26 3.41 5.60 -11.17
C THR A 26 2.00 5.37 -11.71
N VAL A 27 0.96 5.59 -10.89
CA VAL A 27 -0.42 5.30 -11.27
C VAL A 27 -0.92 6.21 -12.39
N SER A 28 -0.39 7.44 -12.46
CA SER A 28 -0.85 8.48 -13.38
C SER A 28 -0.60 8.19 -14.87
N ILE A 29 0.37 7.31 -15.16
CA ILE A 29 0.69 6.86 -16.52
C ILE A 29 -0.12 5.63 -16.96
N LYS A 30 -0.99 5.10 -16.10
CA LYS A 30 -1.81 3.91 -16.38
C LYS A 30 -3.19 4.30 -16.92
N SER A 31 -3.92 3.35 -17.49
CA SER A 31 -5.30 3.59 -17.95
C SER A 31 -6.28 3.77 -16.78
N LEU A 32 -7.34 4.57 -16.98
CA LEU A 32 -8.35 4.87 -15.94
C LEU A 32 -8.91 3.63 -15.22
N GLY A 33 -9.16 2.53 -15.95
CA GLY A 33 -9.63 1.28 -15.34
C GLY A 33 -8.59 0.63 -14.41
N LYS A 34 -7.30 0.70 -14.77
CA LYS A 34 -6.20 0.22 -13.92
C LYS A 34 -5.99 1.14 -12.72
N ILE A 35 -6.11 2.46 -12.91
CA ILE A 35 -6.03 3.46 -11.84
C ILE A 35 -7.08 3.15 -10.76
N LYS A 36 -8.37 3.04 -11.16
CA LYS A 36 -9.47 2.70 -10.24
C LYS A 36 -9.23 1.41 -9.48
N LYS A 37 -8.78 0.36 -10.18
CA LYS A 37 -8.47 -0.93 -9.54
C LYS A 37 -7.34 -0.81 -8.50
N ILE A 38 -6.27 -0.08 -8.83
CA ILE A 38 -5.14 0.13 -7.91
C ILE A 38 -5.59 0.90 -6.66
N ILE A 39 -6.39 1.95 -6.84
CA ILE A 39 -6.95 2.74 -5.74
C ILE A 39 -7.84 1.86 -4.85
N GLU A 40 -8.79 1.11 -5.43
CA GLU A 40 -9.68 0.23 -4.66
C GLU A 40 -8.94 -0.85 -3.88
N GLU A 41 -7.97 -1.52 -4.51
CA GLU A 41 -7.14 -2.54 -3.83
C GLU A 41 -6.34 -1.94 -2.68
N THR A 42 -5.78 -0.74 -2.90
CA THR A 42 -4.98 -0.06 -1.88
C THR A 42 -5.85 0.30 -0.68
N PHE A 43 -7.03 0.87 -0.92
CA PHE A 43 -7.97 1.25 0.12
C PHE A 43 -8.45 0.04 0.93
N LYS A 44 -8.87 -1.04 0.24
CA LYS A 44 -9.47 -2.22 0.89
C LYS A 44 -8.44 -3.08 1.64
N ASN A 45 -7.24 -3.24 1.10
CA ASN A 45 -6.30 -4.24 1.59
C ASN A 45 -5.07 -3.60 2.26
N PHE A 46 -4.45 -2.60 1.62
CA PHE A 46 -3.13 -2.12 2.06
C PHE A 46 -3.19 -1.14 3.22
N ILE A 47 -4.26 -0.34 3.35
CA ILE A 47 -4.46 0.51 4.53
C ILE A 47 -4.58 -0.34 5.79
N SER A 48 -5.47 -1.34 5.80
CA SER A 48 -5.64 -2.24 6.96
C SER A 48 -4.36 -3.01 7.29
N ILE A 49 -3.64 -3.49 6.28
CA ILE A 49 -2.35 -4.18 6.48
C ILE A 49 -1.31 -3.23 7.10
N SER A 50 -1.24 -1.97 6.64
CA SER A 50 -0.29 -0.99 7.18
C SER A 50 -0.55 -0.66 8.65
N MET A 51 -1.83 -0.62 9.07
CA MET A 51 -2.23 -0.45 10.47
C MET A 51 -1.80 -1.66 11.31
N CYS A 52 -1.97 -2.88 10.80
CA CYS A 52 -1.57 -4.10 11.50
C CYS A 52 -0.04 -4.25 11.65
N CYS A 53 0.76 -3.64 10.78
CA CYS A 53 2.22 -3.64 10.90
C CYS A 53 2.76 -2.77 12.05
N GLY A 54 1.90 -1.99 12.73
CA GLY A 54 2.27 -1.19 13.90
C GLY A 54 3.13 0.04 13.59
N THR A 55 3.32 0.36 12.32
CA THR A 55 4.16 1.48 11.87
C THR A 55 3.28 2.61 11.35
N LYS A 56 2.90 3.53 12.25
CA LYS A 56 2.06 4.70 11.93
C LYS A 56 2.65 5.57 10.80
N GLN A 57 3.97 5.56 10.64
CA GLN A 57 4.64 6.22 9.51
C GLN A 57 4.24 5.63 8.15
N LEU A 58 4.17 4.31 8.00
CA LEU A 58 3.79 3.68 6.74
C LEU A 58 2.32 3.90 6.40
N GLU A 59 1.45 3.85 7.41
CA GLU A 59 0.04 4.20 7.26
C GLU A 59 -0.12 5.63 6.72
N ASN A 60 0.60 6.59 7.34
CA ASN A 60 0.57 7.98 6.91
C ASN A 60 1.07 8.16 5.46
N ILE A 61 2.22 7.56 5.12
CA ILE A 61 2.78 7.63 3.77
C ILE A 61 1.79 7.08 2.74
N LEU A 62 1.29 5.86 2.96
CA LEU A 62 0.36 5.22 2.04
C LEU A 62 -0.94 6.03 1.89
N THR A 63 -1.45 6.59 2.99
CA THR A 63 -2.65 7.44 2.97
C THR A 63 -2.42 8.75 2.22
N THR A 64 -1.25 9.39 2.38
CA THR A 64 -0.89 10.60 1.63
C THR A 64 -0.83 10.33 0.13
N TYR A 65 -0.15 9.26 -0.30
CA TYR A 65 -0.09 8.89 -1.71
C TYR A 65 -1.46 8.54 -2.29
N MET A 66 -2.31 7.88 -1.51
CA MET A 66 -3.70 7.59 -1.89
C MET A 66 -4.52 8.86 -2.09
N LEU A 67 -4.43 9.83 -1.17
CA LEU A 67 -5.15 11.10 -1.28
C LEU A 67 -4.68 11.90 -2.49
N GLN A 68 -3.36 12.00 -2.71
CA GLN A 68 -2.79 12.65 -3.90
C GLN A 68 -3.28 12.01 -5.19
N THR A 69 -3.37 10.67 -5.22
CA THR A 69 -3.87 9.93 -6.38
C THR A 69 -5.35 10.23 -6.62
N PHE A 70 -6.18 10.26 -5.57
CA PHE A 70 -7.60 10.58 -5.66
C PHE A 70 -7.87 12.04 -6.06
N THR A 71 -7.04 13.00 -5.66
CA THR A 71 -7.25 14.41 -6.05
C THR A 71 -6.94 14.69 -7.52
N ASN A 72 -6.18 13.80 -8.17
CA ASN A 72 -5.75 13.93 -9.56
C ASN A 72 -6.70 13.25 -10.56
N TYR A 73 -7.72 12.51 -10.10
CA TYR A 73 -8.65 11.71 -10.93
C TYR A 73 -10.06 11.64 -10.34
#